data_AF-A0A8B6Y2A0-F1
#
_entry.id   AF-A0A8B6Y2A0-F1
#
_cell.length_a   1.000
_cell.length_b   1.000
_cell.length_c   1.000
_cell.angle_alpha   90.00
_cell.angle_beta   90.00
_cell.angle_gamma   90.00
#
_symmetry.space_group_name_H-M   'P 1'
#
loop_
_entity.id
_entity.type
_entity.pdbx_description
1 polymer ?
#
loop_
_entity_poly.entity_id
_entity_poly.type
_entity_poly.pdbx_seq_one_letter_code
_entity_poly.pdbx_strand_id
1 'polypeptide(L)'
;MLSNAMKSSSRLVYCNVRNFTSSGQLNKKVAVLGAAGGIGQPLSLLLKHSPMISQLSLYDLAPYTPGVACDLSHVETLSEVKAYLGPEKLDECLKGCDLVLIPAGLPRKP
;
A
#
# COMPACT_ATOMS: atom_id res chain seq x y z
N MET A 1 46.21 5.76 29.61
CA MET A 1 45.95 7.04 28.92
C MET A 1 44.52 6.95 28.38
N LEU A 2 43.48 7.16 29.20
CA LEU A 2 42.78 8.45 29.44
C LEU A 2 42.71 9.28 28.14
N SER A 3 41.54 9.46 27.51
CA SER A 3 40.44 10.33 27.93
C SER A 3 39.07 9.84 27.37
N ASN A 4 37.99 9.69 28.15
CA ASN A 4 37.01 10.72 28.59
C ASN A 4 36.55 11.67 27.46
N ALA A 5 35.30 12.11 27.29
CA ALA A 5 33.98 11.86 27.88
C ALA A 5 33.04 12.89 27.21
N MET A 6 31.79 12.55 26.89
CA MET A 6 30.66 13.49 26.96
C MET A 6 29.37 12.71 27.24
N LYS A 7 28.99 12.72 28.53
CA LYS A 7 27.66 12.33 29.01
C LYS A 7 26.69 13.47 28.72
N SER A 8 25.51 13.18 28.20
CA SER A 8 24.32 13.96 28.52
C SER A 8 23.39 13.10 29.37
N SER A 9 23.21 13.53 30.61
CA SER A 9 22.45 12.89 31.66
C SER A 9 21.04 13.46 31.67
N SER A 10 20.06 12.68 31.22
CA SER A 10 18.66 12.83 31.62
C SER A 10 18.22 11.55 32.34
N ARG A 11 17.90 11.69 33.64
CA ARG A 11 17.39 10.60 34.49
C ARG A 11 15.91 10.35 34.21
N LEU A 12 15.52 9.07 34.29
CA LEU A 12 14.17 8.49 34.56
C LEU A 12 13.08 8.87 33.54
N VAL A 13 12.38 7.94 32.89
CA VAL A 13 11.51 6.94 33.51
C VAL A 13 11.61 5.61 32.75
N TYR A 14 11.90 4.51 33.46
CA TYR A 14 11.76 3.16 32.91
C TYR A 14 10.27 2.82 32.89
N CYS A 15 9.54 3.33 31.89
CA CYS A 15 8.25 2.76 31.55
C CYS A 15 8.55 1.45 30.81
N ASN A 16 8.34 0.31 31.46
CA ASN A 16 8.15 -0.94 30.74
C ASN A 16 6.83 -0.84 29.97
N VAL A 17 6.85 -0.11 28.85
CA VAL A 17 5.85 -0.29 27.81
C VAL A 17 6.08 -1.72 27.34
N ARG A 18 5.14 -2.61 27.65
CA ARG A 18 5.07 -3.91 26.97
C ARG A 18 4.81 -3.58 25.50
N ASN A 19 5.89 -3.44 24.74
CA ASN A 19 5.85 -3.30 23.31
C ASN A 19 5.33 -4.62 22.74
N PHE A 20 4.00 -4.71 22.57
CA PHE A 20 3.39 -5.66 21.66
C PHE A 20 3.71 -5.18 20.23
N THR A 21 4.99 -5.18 19.85
CA THR A 21 5.40 -4.88 18.49
C THR A 21 5.18 -6.15 17.69
N SER A 22 4.05 -6.26 17.00
CA SER A 22 3.95 -7.18 15.88
C SER A 22 4.94 -6.69 14.83
N SER A 23 6.12 -7.31 14.76
CA SER A 23 7.08 -7.11 13.67
C SER A 23 6.58 -7.80 12.39
N GLY A 24 5.32 -7.55 12.01
CA GLY A 24 4.81 -7.97 10.71
C GLY A 24 5.59 -7.20 9.65
N GLN A 25 6.36 -7.90 8.81
CA GLN A 25 7.09 -7.27 7.72
C GLN A 25 6.14 -6.38 6.88
N LEU A 26 6.39 -5.08 6.87
CA LEU A 26 5.55 -4.03 6.28
C LEU A 26 5.69 -3.95 4.75
N ASN A 27 5.86 -5.09 4.07
CA ASN A 27 6.25 -5.13 2.66
C ASN A 27 5.32 -6.02 1.84
N LYS A 28 4.01 -5.77 1.87
CA LYS A 28 3.07 -6.48 0.99
C LYS A 28 2.84 -5.72 -0.31
N LYS A 29 3.01 -6.43 -1.42
CA LYS A 29 2.54 -5.97 -2.74
C LYS A 29 1.13 -6.49 -2.96
N VAL A 30 0.19 -5.58 -3.16
CA VAL A 30 -1.23 -5.89 -3.38
C VAL A 30 -1.64 -5.42 -4.78
N ALA A 31 -2.34 -6.27 -5.52
CA ALA A 31 -2.95 -5.90 -6.79
C ALA A 31 -4.48 -5.82 -6.69
N VAL A 32 -5.08 -4.85 -7.36
CA VAL A 32 -6.53 -4.69 -7.51
C VAL A 32 -6.87 -4.78 -9.00
N LEU A 33 -7.61 -5.81 -9.39
CA LEU A 33 -8.10 -6.01 -10.76
C LEU A 33 -9.53 -5.49 -10.87
N GLY A 34 -9.74 -4.43 -11.65
CA GLY A 34 -10.99 -3.66 -11.66
C GLY A 34 -10.91 -2.39 -10.81
N ALA A 35 -9.71 -1.80 -10.70
CA ALA A 35 -9.43 -0.66 -9.82
C ALA A 35 -10.18 0.62 -10.21
N ALA A 36 -10.59 0.76 -11.47
CA ALA A 36 -11.26 1.94 -11.99
C ALA A 36 -12.79 1.87 -11.86
N GLY A 37 -13.33 0.73 -11.41
CA GLY A 37 -14.76 0.52 -11.17
C GLY A 37 -15.26 1.11 -9.85
N GLY A 38 -16.59 1.12 -9.67
CA GLY A 38 -17.23 1.72 -8.50
C GLY A 38 -16.86 1.10 -7.15
N ILE A 39 -16.47 -0.19 -7.12
CA ILE A 39 -15.92 -0.86 -5.92
C ILE A 39 -14.40 -0.68 -5.86
N GLY A 40 -13.72 -0.75 -7.00
CA GLY A 40 -12.26 -0.71 -7.09
C GLY A 40 -11.66 0.58 -6.54
N GLN A 41 -12.27 1.73 -6.83
CA GLN A 41 -11.78 3.04 -6.37
C GLN A 41 -11.78 3.17 -4.83
N PRO A 42 -12.92 3.00 -4.12
CA PRO A 42 -12.93 3.09 -2.66
C PRO A 42 -12.10 1.97 -2.01
N LEU A 43 -12.09 0.76 -2.59
CA LEU A 43 -11.23 -0.33 -2.09
C LEU A 43 -9.74 0.06 -2.17
N SER A 44 -9.31 0.62 -3.29
CA SER A 44 -7.92 1.04 -3.51
C SER A 44 -7.51 2.17 -2.55
N LEU A 45 -8.41 3.10 -2.24
CA LEU A 45 -8.19 4.13 -1.23
C LEU A 45 -8.00 3.53 0.18
N LEU A 46 -8.85 2.60 0.58
CA LEU A 46 -8.70 1.93 1.88
C LEU A 46 -7.39 1.14 1.99
N LEU A 47 -6.98 0.48 0.90
CA LEU A 47 -5.70 -0.23 0.84
C LEU A 47 -4.51 0.74 0.92
N LYS A 48 -4.57 1.90 0.26
CA LYS A 48 -3.53 2.93 0.31
C LYS A 48 -3.20 3.36 1.75
N HIS A 49 -4.21 3.44 2.62
CA HIS A 49 -4.07 3.77 4.04
C HIS A 49 -3.56 2.63 4.93
N SER A 50 -3.48 1.40 4.44
CA SER A 50 -3.01 0.27 5.24
C SER A 50 -1.49 0.34 5.43
N PRO A 51 -0.98 0.36 6.67
CA PRO A 51 0.47 0.38 6.93
C PRO A 51 1.16 -0.93 6.52
N MET A 52 0.40 -2.00 6.24
CA MET A 52 0.95 -3.30 5.84
C MET A 52 1.34 -3.36 4.37
N ILE A 53 0.88 -2.41 3.56
CA ILE A 53 1.05 -2.41 2.10
C ILE A 53 2.19 -1.46 1.74
N SER A 54 3.20 -1.98 1.04
CA SER A 54 4.30 -1.17 0.49
C SER A 54 4.10 -0.82 -0.97
N GLN A 55 3.36 -1.65 -1.72
CA GLN A 55 3.10 -1.43 -3.14
C GLN A 55 1.66 -1.80 -3.49
N LEU A 56 0.97 -0.88 -4.15
CA LEU A 56 -0.39 -1.03 -4.64
C LEU A 56 -0.39 -0.97 -6.17
N SER A 57 -0.71 -2.09 -6.79
CA SER A 57 -0.80 -2.23 -8.25
C SER A 57 -2.26 -2.18 -8.68
N LEU A 58 -2.63 -1.20 -9.48
CA LEU A 58 -3.98 -0.97 -9.96
C LEU A 58 -4.07 -1.42 -11.40
N TYR A 59 -5.01 -2.32 -11.70
CA TYR A 59 -5.26 -2.78 -13.05
C TYR A 59 -6.71 -2.57 -13.44
N ASP A 60 -6.93 -2.09 -14.65
CA ASP A 60 -8.23 -2.04 -15.30
C ASP A 60 -8.06 -1.97 -16.83
N LEU A 61 -9.17 -2.17 -17.55
CA LEU A 61 -9.25 -1.92 -18.99
C LEU A 61 -9.64 -0.47 -19.29
N ALA A 62 -10.18 0.24 -18.31
CA ALA A 62 -10.59 1.63 -18.47
C ALA A 62 -9.39 2.57 -18.72
N PRO A 63 -9.44 3.46 -19.75
CA PRO A 63 -8.30 4.32 -20.11
C PRO A 63 -7.93 5.34 -19.03
N TYR A 64 -8.82 5.61 -18.08
CA TYR A 64 -8.60 6.56 -16.99
C TYR A 64 -7.95 5.93 -15.74
N THR A 65 -7.58 4.65 -15.77
CA THR A 65 -6.87 3.96 -14.66
C THR A 65 -5.58 4.66 -14.21
N PRO A 66 -4.74 5.24 -15.10
CA PRO A 66 -3.60 6.03 -14.68
C PRO A 66 -3.98 7.26 -13.84
N GLY A 67 -5.16 7.86 -14.09
CA GLY A 67 -5.70 8.95 -13.29
C GLY A 67 -6.03 8.50 -11.86
N VAL A 68 -6.62 7.31 -11.70
CA VAL A 68 -6.90 6.72 -10.37
C VAL A 68 -5.62 6.50 -9.57
N ALA A 69 -4.55 6.00 -10.21
CA ALA A 69 -3.26 5.85 -9.55
C ALA A 69 -2.63 7.20 -9.18
N CYS A 70 -2.75 8.21 -10.05
CA CYS A 70 -2.27 9.57 -9.79
C CYS A 70 -2.95 10.16 -8.54
N ASP A 71 -4.28 10.09 -8.47
CA ASP A 71 -5.04 10.56 -7.31
C ASP A 71 -4.61 9.88 -6.02
N LEU A 72 -4.46 8.54 -6.04
CA LEU A 72 -4.03 7.80 -4.86
C LEU A 72 -2.57 8.07 -4.48
N SER A 73 -1.70 8.38 -5.45
CA SER A 73 -0.30 8.68 -5.19
C SER A 73 -0.09 9.96 -4.37
N HIS A 74 -1.06 10.88 -4.39
CA HIS A 74 -1.02 12.11 -3.59
C HIS A 74 -1.34 11.88 -2.10
N VAL A 75 -1.91 10.73 -1.74
CA VAL A 75 -2.24 10.40 -0.35
C VAL A 75 -0.95 10.15 0.43
N GLU A 76 -0.75 10.90 1.53
CA GLU A 76 0.44 10.91 2.40
C GLU A 76 0.67 9.59 3.18
N THR A 77 0.94 8.52 2.45
CA THR A 77 1.20 7.17 2.98
C THR A 77 2.37 6.56 2.23
N LEU A 78 3.08 5.64 2.90
CA LEU A 78 4.34 5.08 2.40
C LEU A 78 4.18 4.17 1.18
N SER A 79 2.98 3.67 0.91
CA SER A 79 2.71 2.72 -0.17
C SER A 79 2.93 3.34 -1.55
N GLU A 80 3.72 2.72 -2.42
CA GLU A 80 3.83 3.17 -3.81
C GLU A 80 2.61 2.73 -4.61
N VAL A 81 2.12 3.56 -5.53
CA VAL A 81 0.97 3.22 -6.39
C VAL A 81 1.43 3.17 -7.85
N LYS A 82 1.07 2.11 -8.56
CA LYS A 82 1.31 1.97 -10.00
C LYS A 82 0.04 1.54 -10.72
N ALA A 83 -0.23 2.14 -11.88
CA ALA A 83 -1.30 1.73 -12.76
C ALA A 83 -0.79 0.83 -13.89
N TYR A 84 -1.62 -0.13 -14.27
CA TYR A 84 -1.43 -1.06 -15.37
C TYR A 84 -2.71 -1.02 -16.22
N LEU A 85 -2.55 -0.72 -17.50
CA LEU A 85 -3.66 -0.56 -18.44
C LEU A 85 -3.54 -1.60 -19.54
N GLY A 86 -4.65 -2.23 -19.90
CA GLY A 86 -4.72 -3.14 -21.04
C GLY A 86 -4.25 -4.57 -20.73
N PRO A 87 -4.75 -5.57 -21.46
CA PRO A 87 -4.51 -6.99 -21.19
C PRO A 87 -3.02 -7.36 -21.18
N GLU A 88 -2.20 -6.69 -21.99
CA GLU A 88 -0.75 -6.90 -22.08
C GLU A 88 0.02 -6.51 -20.81
N LYS A 89 -0.57 -5.68 -19.94
CA LYS A 89 0.05 -5.23 -18.69
C LYS A 89 -0.36 -6.04 -17.46
N LEU A 90 -1.24 -7.04 -17.63
CA LEU A 90 -1.73 -7.84 -16.52
C LEU A 90 -0.61 -8.63 -15.84
N ASP A 91 0.28 -9.26 -16.62
CA ASP A 91 1.41 -10.03 -16.07
C ASP A 91 2.36 -9.14 -15.25
N GLU A 92 2.61 -7.92 -15.73
CA GLU A 92 3.45 -6.94 -15.04
C GLU A 92 2.83 -6.47 -13.72
N CYS A 93 1.51 -6.26 -13.71
CA CYS A 93 0.74 -5.93 -12.51
C CYS A 93 0.89 -7.00 -11.43
N LEU A 94 0.69 -8.27 -11.80
CA LEU A 94 0.63 -9.40 -10.88
C LEU A 94 2.00 -9.89 -10.38
N LYS A 95 3.09 -9.52 -11.08
CA LYS A 95 4.44 -10.00 -10.77
C LYS A 95 4.84 -9.69 -9.33
N GLY A 96 5.00 -10.72 -8.49
CA GLY A 96 5.42 -10.58 -7.10
C GLY A 96 4.35 -10.05 -6.15
N CYS A 97 3.07 -10.09 -6.51
CA CYS A 97 1.97 -9.77 -5.60
C CYS A 97 1.80 -10.85 -4.52
N ASP A 98 1.64 -10.42 -3.27
CA ASP A 98 1.26 -11.28 -2.15
C ASP A 98 -0.25 -11.52 -2.09
N LEU A 99 -1.03 -10.54 -2.54
CA LEU A 99 -2.49 -10.55 -2.51
C LEU A 99 -3.05 -9.92 -3.79
N VAL A 100 -4.07 -10.57 -4.35
CA VAL A 100 -4.81 -10.07 -5.52
C VAL A 100 -6.28 -9.99 -5.16
N LEU A 101 -6.86 -8.80 -5.29
CA LEU A 101 -8.27 -8.51 -5.10
C LEU A 101 -8.92 -8.33 -6.47
N ILE A 102 -10.05 -8.97 -6.72
CA ILE A 102 -10.74 -8.96 -8.03
C ILE A 102 -12.16 -8.41 -7.87
N PRO A 103 -12.32 -7.08 -7.67
CA PRO A 103 -13.63 -6.43 -7.74
C PRO A 103 -14.16 -6.28 -9.18
N ALA A 104 -13.36 -6.60 -10.21
CA ALA A 104 -13.78 -6.55 -11.61
C ALA A 104 -15.06 -7.36 -11.85
N GLY A 105 -16.04 -6.74 -12.49
CA GLY A 105 -17.31 -7.37 -12.80
C GLY A 105 -18.34 -6.34 -13.25
N LEU A 106 -19.40 -6.82 -13.89
CA LEU A 106 -20.53 -5.99 -14.26
C LEU A 106 -21.54 -5.92 -13.11
N PRO A 107 -22.10 -4.75 -12.81
CA PRO A 107 -23.18 -4.64 -11.85
C PRO A 107 -24.38 -5.47 -12.32
N ARG A 108 -25.15 -6.01 -11.36
CA ARG A 108 -26.39 -6.70 -11.70
C ARG A 108 -27.35 -5.72 -12.39
N LYS A 109 -27.99 -6.18 -13.46
CA LYS A 109 -29.12 -5.46 -14.05
C LYS A 109 -30.32 -5.51 -13.08
N PRO A 110 -31.16 -4.47 -13.07
CA PRO A 110 -32.44 -4.51 -12.37
C PRO A 110 -33.34 -5.62 -12.90
#